data_AF-A0A842KU20-F1
#
_entry.id   AF-A0A842KU20-F1
#
_cell.length_a   1.000
_cell.length_b   1.000
_cell.length_c   1.000
_cell.angle_alpha   90.00
_cell.angle_beta   90.00
_cell.angle_gamma   90.00
#
_symmetry.space_group_name_H-M   'P 1'
#
loop_
_entity.id
_entity.type
_entity.pdbx_description
1 polymer ?
#
loop_
_entity_poly.entity_id
_entity_poly.type
_entity_poly.pdbx_seq_one_letter_code
_entity_poly.pdbx_strand_id
1 'polypeptide(L)'
;MRYFKLKVLLTINNEARLSGILTETDFLNESEVVSERTVHNTSVGTEGDRWTWDSRNVLYVIKNQLKFSDKEVRDVATTELVTVTKTTSVSECAKKMKKSKIEQIPVIDFEGELVGLLRAQDLIKALVDLDE
;
A
#
# COMPACT_ATOMS: atom_id res chain seq x y z
N MET A 1 1.94 4.11 4.29
CA MET A 1 1.09 3.40 5.29
C MET A 1 1.73 3.20 6.67
N ARG A 2 3.07 3.32 6.82
CA ARG A 2 3.78 3.09 8.10
C ARG A 2 3.36 4.02 9.27
N TYR A 3 2.93 5.25 8.97
CA TYR A 3 2.49 6.23 9.98
C TYR A 3 1.07 6.01 10.51
N PHE A 4 0.17 5.42 9.71
CA PHE A 4 -1.24 5.29 10.07
C PHE A 4 -1.64 3.88 10.51
N LYS A 5 -0.74 2.88 10.45
CA LYS A 5 -1.05 1.45 10.66
C LYS A 5 -2.26 0.92 9.84
N LEU A 6 -2.66 1.66 8.81
CA LEU A 6 -3.77 1.32 7.93
C LEU A 6 -3.19 0.91 6.58
N LYS A 7 -3.68 -0.22 6.06
CA LYS A 7 -3.32 -0.76 4.74
C LYS A 7 -4.15 -0.16 3.60
N VAL A 8 -4.95 0.85 3.90
CA VAL A 8 -5.80 1.51 2.91
C VAL A 8 -5.92 2.99 3.17
N LEU A 9 -6.14 3.72 2.09
CA LEU A 9 -6.49 5.12 2.04
C LEU A 9 -7.82 5.26 1.33
N LEU A 10 -8.71 6.07 1.88
CA LEU A 10 -9.94 6.48 1.19
C LEU A 10 -9.67 7.83 0.54
N THR A 11 -10.11 7.98 -0.69
CA THR A 11 -10.07 9.27 -1.38
C THR A 11 -11.45 9.89 -1.29
N ILE A 12 -11.47 11.19 -1.01
CA ILE A 12 -12.69 12.00 -0.95
C ILE A 12 -12.56 13.16 -1.91
N ASN A 13 -13.69 13.65 -2.41
CA ASN A 13 -13.74 14.87 -3.21
C ASN A 13 -13.87 16.13 -2.32
N ASN A 14 -13.98 17.28 -2.96
CA ASN A 14 -14.12 18.58 -2.28
C ASN A 14 -15.43 18.74 -1.47
N GLU A 15 -16.40 17.84 -1.66
CA GLU A 15 -17.70 17.83 -0.98
C GLU A 15 -17.75 16.76 0.13
N ALA A 16 -16.61 16.23 0.56
CA ALA A 16 -16.52 15.14 1.54
C ALA A 16 -17.22 13.83 1.11
N ARG A 17 -17.50 13.67 -0.18
CA ARG A 17 -18.03 12.42 -0.75
C ARG A 17 -16.90 11.47 -1.09
N LEU A 18 -17.15 10.20 -0.83
CA LEU A 18 -16.21 9.13 -1.14
C LEU A 18 -16.01 9.01 -2.66
N SER A 19 -14.77 9.17 -3.11
CA SER A 19 -14.40 9.11 -4.54
C SER A 19 -13.66 7.84 -4.93
N GLY A 20 -13.03 7.15 -3.98
CA GLY A 20 -12.20 5.99 -4.29
C GLY A 20 -11.57 5.34 -3.07
N ILE A 21 -10.98 4.17 -3.30
CA ILE A 21 -10.17 3.44 -2.32
C ILE A 21 -8.82 3.12 -2.95
N LEU A 22 -7.77 3.25 -2.15
CA LEU A 22 -6.41 3.02 -2.59
C LEU A 22 -5.68 2.16 -1.56
N THR A 23 -5.26 0.99 -2.01
CA THR A 23 -4.61 -0.06 -1.25
C THR A 23 -3.11 -0.11 -1.55
N GLU A 24 -2.38 -0.87 -0.73
CA GLU A 24 -0.98 -1.18 -1.01
C GLU A 24 -0.79 -1.83 -2.39
N THR A 25 -1.75 -2.67 -2.83
CA THR A 25 -1.72 -3.32 -4.14
C THR A 25 -1.78 -2.30 -5.28
N ASP A 26 -2.55 -1.22 -5.13
CA ASP A 26 -2.66 -0.18 -6.16
C ASP A 26 -1.32 0.57 -6.30
N PHE A 27 -0.65 0.86 -5.19
CA PHE A 27 0.71 1.43 -5.22
C PHE A 27 1.71 0.50 -5.89
N LEU A 28 1.64 -0.81 -5.62
CA LEU A 28 2.55 -1.78 -6.22
C LEU A 28 2.31 -1.91 -7.73
N ASN A 29 1.05 -1.94 -8.16
CA ASN A 29 0.68 -2.04 -9.57
C ASN A 29 1.12 -0.82 -10.38
N GLU A 30 1.09 0.38 -9.77
CA GLU A 30 1.56 1.62 -10.41
C GLU A 30 3.06 1.86 -10.27
N SER A 31 3.76 1.03 -9.50
CA SER A 31 5.20 1.15 -9.31
C SER A 31 5.99 0.36 -10.34
N GLU A 32 7.04 0.96 -10.87
CA GLU A 32 8.04 0.27 -11.69
C GLU A 32 9.28 -0.03 -10.85
N VAL A 33 9.84 -1.24 -11.02
CA VAL A 33 11.11 -1.60 -10.39
C VAL A 33 12.25 -1.14 -11.29
N VAL A 34 13.02 -0.17 -10.83
CA VAL A 34 14.24 0.29 -11.49
C VAL A 34 15.45 -0.25 -10.73
N SER A 35 16.29 -1.01 -11.43
CA SER A 35 17.55 -1.52 -10.89
C SER A 35 18.70 -0.62 -11.31
N GLU A 36 19.43 -0.11 -10.32
CA GLU A 36 20.66 0.64 -10.52
C GLU A 36 21.85 -0.25 -10.12
N ARG A 37 22.86 -0.34 -11.00
CA ARG A 37 24.08 -1.09 -10.73
C ARG A 37 25.23 -0.13 -10.54
N THR A 38 25.76 -0.07 -9.33
CA THR A 38 26.98 0.68 -9.01
C THR A 38 28.16 -0.28 -8.91
N VAL A 39 29.26 0.04 -9.58
CA VAL A 39 30.50 -0.73 -9.54
C VAL A 39 31.53 0.08 -8.77
N HIS A 40 31.96 -0.42 -7.62
CA HIS A 40 33.04 0.18 -6.86
C HIS A 40 34.32 -0.61 -7.07
N ASN A 41 35.34 0.06 -7.60
CA ASN A 41 36.68 -0.50 -7.76
C ASN A 41 37.58 0.13 -6.70
N THR A 42 38.13 -0.69 -5.81
CA THR A 42 39.11 -0.24 -4.81
C THR A 42 40.45 -0.89 -5.13
N SER A 43 41.41 -0.09 -5.57
CA SER A 43 42.81 -0.48 -5.71
C SER A 43 43.57 -0.06 -4.47
N VAL A 44 43.95 -1.01 -3.63
CA VAL A 44 45.00 -0.77 -2.62
C VAL A 44 46.32 -0.99 -3.34
N GLY A 45 46.97 0.09 -3.77
CA GLY A 45 48.32 0.03 -4.31
C GLY A 45 49.30 -0.12 -3.15
N THR A 46 49.99 -1.25 -3.05
CA THR A 46 51.17 -1.35 -2.20
C THR A 46 52.34 -0.71 -2.94
N GLU A 47 52.90 0.34 -2.36
CA GLU A 47 54.06 1.04 -2.90
C GLU A 47 55.27 0.09 -2.86
N GLY A 48 55.71 -0.33 -4.05
CA GLY A 48 56.99 -1.02 -4.23
C GLY A 48 56.91 -2.53 -4.43
N ASP A 49 56.47 -2.98 -5.61
CA ASP A 49 57.20 -4.01 -6.36
C ASP A 49 56.64 -4.18 -7.77
N ARG A 50 57.53 -4.21 -8.77
CA ARG A 50 57.20 -4.20 -10.21
C ARG A 50 56.48 -5.48 -10.70
N TRP A 51 56.24 -6.46 -9.83
CA TRP A 51 55.76 -7.81 -10.15
C TRP A 51 54.68 -8.30 -9.14
N THR A 52 53.79 -7.42 -8.68
CA THR A 52 52.67 -7.81 -7.81
C THR A 52 51.42 -8.09 -8.65
N TRP A 53 50.78 -9.26 -8.43
CA TRP A 53 49.45 -9.54 -8.96
C TRP A 53 48.47 -8.58 -8.28
N ASP A 54 48.14 -7.47 -8.95
CA ASP A 54 47.19 -6.48 -8.43
C ASP A 54 45.82 -7.13 -8.26
N SER A 55 45.49 -7.53 -7.03
CA SER A 55 44.16 -8.00 -6.68
C SER A 55 43.20 -6.81 -6.73
N ARG A 56 42.46 -6.67 -7.83
CA ARG A 56 41.41 -5.66 -7.97
C ARG A 56 40.14 -6.16 -7.29
N ASN A 57 39.79 -5.55 -6.16
CA ASN A 57 38.49 -5.78 -5.54
C ASN A 57 37.43 -4.98 -6.32
N VAL A 58 36.48 -5.71 -6.92
CA VAL A 58 35.33 -5.13 -7.61
C VAL A 58 34.08 -5.49 -6.81
N LEU A 59 33.41 -4.48 -6.25
CA LEU A 59 32.14 -4.63 -5.56
C LEU A 59 31.01 -4.23 -6.51
N TYR A 60 30.12 -5.18 -6.80
CA TYR A 60 28.87 -4.93 -7.51
C TYR A 60 27.75 -4.69 -6.51
N VAL A 61 27.20 -3.48 -6.48
CA VAL A 61 26.00 -3.16 -5.72
C VAL A 61 24.84 -3.04 -6.70
N ILE A 62 23.83 -3.89 -6.54
CA ILE A 62 22.58 -3.78 -7.28
C ILE A 62 21.55 -3.23 -6.30
N LYS A 63 20.99 -2.06 -6.63
CA LYS A 63 19.95 -1.42 -5.85
C LYS A 63 18.66 -1.43 -6.66
N ASN A 64 17.66 -2.16 -6.16
CA ASN A 64 16.32 -2.11 -6.74
C ASN A 64 15.52 -1.04 -6.00
N GLN A 65 14.95 -0.10 -6.74
CA GLN A 65 14.10 0.94 -6.21
C GLN A 65 12.75 0.93 -6.94
N LEU A 66 11.67 1.15 -6.19
CA LEU A 66 10.36 1.42 -6.78
C LEU A 66 10.32 2.89 -7.19
N LYS A 67 10.01 3.15 -8.45
CA LYS A 67 9.62 4.48 -8.94
C LYS A 67 8.12 4.47 -9.21
N PHE A 68 7.48 5.61 -8.96
CA PHE A 68 6.05 5.79 -9.19
C PHE A 68 5.85 6.77 -10.35
N SER A 69 4.77 6.58 -11.12
CA SER A 69 4.36 7.52 -12.15
C SER A 69 3.74 8.79 -11.55
N ASP A 70 3.76 9.90 -12.31
CA ASP A 70 3.17 11.18 -11.89
C ASP A 70 1.67 11.27 -12.24
N LYS A 71 0.93 10.18 -12.00
CA LYS A 71 -0.51 10.12 -12.24
C LYS A 71 -1.30 10.71 -11.07
N GLU A 72 -2.48 11.24 -11.38
CA GLU A 72 -3.41 11.66 -10.33
C GLU A 72 -3.92 10.46 -9.53
N VAL A 73 -4.12 10.66 -8.23
CA VAL A 73 -4.63 9.63 -7.32
C VAL A 73 -5.97 9.06 -7.79
N ARG A 74 -6.81 9.88 -8.44
CA ARG A 74 -8.12 9.46 -8.95
C ARG A 74 -8.01 8.41 -10.07
N ASP A 75 -6.93 8.44 -10.84
CA ASP A 75 -6.73 7.51 -11.97
C ASP A 75 -6.18 6.16 -11.49
N VAL A 76 -5.56 6.14 -10.31
CA VAL A 76 -5.01 4.94 -9.67
C VAL A 76 -6.00 4.30 -8.70
N ALA A 77 -6.82 5.11 -8.04
CA ALA A 77 -7.77 4.63 -7.04
C ALA A 77 -8.87 3.78 -7.67
N THR A 78 -9.27 2.72 -6.97
CA THR A 78 -10.45 1.93 -7.36
C THR A 78 -11.71 2.73 -7.07
N THR A 79 -12.55 2.95 -8.09
CA THR A 79 -13.79 3.75 -8.02
C THR A 79 -15.06 2.92 -7.85
N GLU A 80 -15.02 1.63 -8.19
CA GLU A 80 -16.13 0.69 -7.97
C GLU A 80 -16.18 0.25 -6.51
N LEU A 81 -16.78 1.10 -5.67
CA LEU A 81 -16.80 0.91 -4.24
C LEU A 81 -18.06 0.19 -3.76
N VAL A 82 -17.84 -0.84 -2.97
CA VAL A 82 -18.91 -1.48 -2.19
C VAL A 82 -19.01 -0.78 -0.85
N THR A 83 -20.09 -0.03 -0.64
CA THR A 83 -20.32 0.75 0.59
C THR A 83 -21.46 0.17 1.43
N VAL A 84 -21.51 0.54 2.71
CA VAL A 84 -22.64 0.24 3.61
C VAL A 84 -23.06 1.49 4.37
N THR A 85 -24.28 1.50 4.91
CA THR A 85 -24.78 2.60 5.73
C THR A 85 -24.50 2.37 7.21
N LYS A 86 -24.56 3.43 8.03
CA LYS A 86 -24.50 3.33 9.51
C LYS A 86 -25.56 2.40 10.12
N THR A 87 -26.67 2.19 9.42
CA THR A 87 -27.80 1.35 9.87
C THR A 87 -27.66 -0.12 9.46
N THR A 88 -26.69 -0.46 8.60
CA THR A 88 -26.48 -1.83 8.12
C THR A 88 -25.99 -2.71 9.26
N SER A 89 -26.59 -3.90 9.43
CA SER A 89 -26.18 -4.82 10.49
C SER A 89 -24.76 -5.36 10.26
N VAL A 90 -24.06 -5.66 11.36
CA VAL A 90 -22.71 -6.23 11.34
C VAL A 90 -22.66 -7.53 10.52
N SER A 91 -23.67 -8.38 10.67
CA SER A 91 -23.80 -9.65 9.93
C SER A 91 -23.99 -9.45 8.43
N GLU A 92 -24.79 -8.46 8.01
CA GLU A 92 -24.96 -8.13 6.59
C GLU A 92 -23.68 -7.54 6.00
N CYS A 93 -23.00 -6.68 6.76
CA CYS A 93 -21.71 -6.13 6.37
C CYS A 93 -20.70 -7.26 6.11
N ALA A 94 -20.58 -8.23 7.03
CA ALA A 94 -19.73 -9.41 6.87
C ALA A 94 -20.10 -10.26 5.65
N LYS A 95 -21.41 -10.46 5.40
CA LYS A 95 -21.90 -11.16 4.19
C LYS A 95 -21.50 -10.42 2.92
N LYS A 96 -21.61 -9.09 2.90
CA LYS A 96 -21.25 -8.23 1.77
C LYS A 96 -19.75 -8.28 1.50
N MET A 97 -18.92 -8.18 2.54
CA MET A 97 -17.47 -8.37 2.47
C MET A 97 -17.10 -9.71 1.83
N LYS A 98 -17.69 -10.80 2.32
CA LYS A 98 -17.46 -12.15 1.80
C LYS A 98 -17.89 -12.29 0.34
N LYS A 99 -19.07 -11.76 -0.03
CA LYS A 99 -19.59 -11.85 -1.40
C LYS A 99 -18.72 -11.08 -2.39
N SER A 100 -18.29 -9.88 -2.02
CA SER A 100 -17.45 -9.02 -2.85
C SER A 100 -15.96 -9.36 -2.77
N LYS A 101 -15.56 -10.32 -1.92
CA LYS A 101 -14.15 -10.70 -1.66
C LYS A 101 -13.28 -9.51 -1.26
N ILE A 102 -13.82 -8.63 -0.43
CA ILE A 102 -13.14 -7.44 0.09
C ILE A 102 -12.98 -7.54 1.61
N GLU A 103 -11.85 -7.05 2.11
CA GLU A 103 -11.54 -7.06 3.55
C GLU A 103 -11.97 -5.78 4.26
N GLN A 104 -12.42 -4.78 3.51
CA GLN A 104 -12.72 -3.46 4.01
C GLN A 104 -13.86 -2.83 3.22
N ILE A 105 -14.73 -2.12 3.94
CA ILE A 105 -15.93 -1.49 3.39
C ILE A 105 -16.03 -0.07 3.96
N PRO A 106 -16.10 0.95 3.10
CA PRO A 106 -16.43 2.29 3.51
C PRO A 106 -17.87 2.38 4.03
N VAL A 107 -18.05 3.09 5.14
CA VAL A 107 -19.35 3.40 5.72
C VAL A 107 -19.73 4.81 5.31
N ILE A 108 -20.91 4.96 4.72
CA ILE A 108 -21.44 6.24 4.24
C ILE A 108 -22.76 6.59 4.95
N ASP A 109 -23.11 7.87 4.95
CA ASP A 109 -24.43 8.33 5.41
C ASP A 109 -25.46 8.32 4.27
N PHE A 110 -26.72 8.61 4.59
CA PHE A 110 -27.82 8.75 3.63
C PHE A 110 -27.58 9.86 2.59
N GLU A 111 -26.80 10.89 2.95
CA GLU A 111 -26.41 11.98 2.05
C GLU A 111 -25.20 11.64 1.15
N GLY A 112 -24.62 10.43 1.32
CA GLY A 112 -23.47 9.95 0.55
C GLY A 112 -22.11 10.40 1.08
N GLU A 113 -22.08 11.07 2.23
CA GLU A 113 -20.85 11.49 2.90
C GLU A 113 -20.11 10.31 3.54
N LEU A 114 -18.78 10.36 3.53
CA LEU A 114 -17.95 9.34 4.17
C LEU A 114 -17.98 9.48 5.69
N VAL A 115 -18.39 8.41 6.36
CA VAL A 115 -18.50 8.36 7.83
C VAL A 115 -17.28 7.68 8.42
N GLY A 116 -16.81 6.61 7.78
CA GLY A 116 -15.71 5.82 8.30
C GLY A 116 -15.39 4.61 7.44
N LEU A 117 -14.54 3.74 7.98
CA LEU A 117 -14.09 2.53 7.33
C LEU A 117 -14.24 1.37 8.31
N LEU A 118 -14.85 0.28 7.83
CA LEU A 118 -14.98 -0.95 8.60
C LEU A 118 -14.13 -2.04 7.95
N ARG A 119 -13.30 -2.72 8.74
CA ARG A 119 -12.43 -3.81 8.26
C ARG A 119 -12.87 -5.14 8.83
N ALA A 120 -12.57 -6.22 8.11
CA ALA A 120 -12.84 -7.57 8.56
C ALA A 120 -12.19 -7.88 9.91
N GLN A 121 -10.99 -7.34 10.18
CA GLN A 121 -10.34 -7.50 11.48
C GLN A 121 -11.13 -6.83 12.62
N ASP A 122 -11.79 -5.70 12.36
CA ASP A 122 -12.60 -5.02 13.37
C ASP A 122 -13.88 -5.82 13.68
N LEU A 123 -14.45 -6.51 12.68
CA LEU A 123 -15.56 -7.46 12.87
C LEU A 123 -15.16 -8.63 13.78
N ILE A 124 -13.96 -9.19 13.55
CA ILE A 124 -13.45 -10.32 14.36
C ILE A 124 -13.22 -9.87 15.80
N LYS A 125 -12.63 -8.68 16.00
CA LYS A 125 -12.46 -8.12 17.35
C LYS A 125 -13.79 -7.95 18.07
N ALA A 126 -14.76 -7.34 17.40
CA ALA A 126 -16.10 -7.15 17.97
C ALA A 126 -16.78 -8.49 18.33
N LEU A 127 -16.51 -9.57 17.60
CA LEU A 127 -17.02 -10.90 17.93
C LEU A 127 -16.36 -11.46 19.19
N VAL A 128 -15.06 -11.27 19.37
CA VAL A 128 -14.31 -11.75 20.54
C VAL A 128 -14.67 -10.96 21.80
N ASP A 129 -14.82 -9.64 21.68
CA ASP A 129 -15.18 -8.75 22.80
C ASP A 129 -16.63 -8.97 23.29
N LEU A 130 -17.47 -9.69 22.54
CA LEU A 130 -18.83 -10.05 22.96
C LEU A 130 -18.87 -11.28 23.89
N ASP A 131 -17.76 -12.01 24.00
CA ASP A 131 -17.64 -13.21 24.84
C ASP A 131 -16.99 -12.91 26.22
N GLU A 132 -16.68 -11.63 26.53
CA GLU A 132 -16.33 -11.12 27.87
C GLU A 132 -17.52 -10.41 28.55
#